data_AF-X0WM70-F1
#
_entry.id   AF-X0WM70-F1
#
_cell.length_a   1.000
_cell.length_b   1.000
_cell.length_c   1.000
_cell.angle_alpha   90.00
_cell.angle_beta   90.00
_cell.angle_gamma   90.00
#
_symmetry.space_group_name_H-M   'P 1'
#
loop_
_entity.id
_entity.type
_entity.pdbx_description
1 polymer ?
#
loop_
_entity_poly.entity_id
_entity_poly.type
_entity_poly.pdbx_seq_one_letter_code
_entity_poly.pdbx_strand_id
1 'polypeptide(L)'
;WPGNVRELENVIERAVLLSKDKYIGPADLPDSIKQDQSQQQKTYKLLSLKEALAEPERNLIRQALEANHWNRQETAKALQINRTTLFKKMKHYGLYAEAEQLGLS
;
A
#
# COMPACT_ATOMS: atom_id res chain seq x y z
N TRP A 1 0.01 10.10 0.64
CA TRP A 1 -0.11 9.68 -0.77
C TRP A 1 0.18 8.19 -0.89
N PRO A 2 -0.78 7.34 -0.53
CA PRO A 2 -0.60 5.89 -0.47
C PRO A 2 -0.67 5.20 -1.85
N GLY A 3 -0.73 5.94 -2.96
CA GLY A 3 -0.70 5.37 -4.31
C GLY A 3 -0.06 6.30 -5.35
N ASN A 4 1.27 6.31 -5.43
CA ASN A 4 2.05 6.87 -6.56
C ASN A 4 1.90 8.38 -6.86
N VAL A 5 2.74 8.84 -7.79
CA VAL A 5 2.77 10.22 -8.34
C VAL A 5 1.44 10.60 -9.01
N ARG A 6 0.66 9.62 -9.50
CA ARG A 6 -0.65 9.85 -10.14
C ARG A 6 -1.69 10.46 -9.20
N GLU A 7 -1.67 10.13 -7.91
CA GLU A 7 -2.59 10.75 -6.95
C GLU A 7 -2.25 12.23 -6.72
N LEU A 8 -0.96 12.56 -6.69
CA LEU A 8 -0.50 13.95 -6.57
C LEU A 8 -0.86 14.76 -7.82
N GLU A 9 -0.72 14.17 -9.00
CA GLU A 9 -1.10 14.78 -10.27
C GLU A 9 -2.60 15.13 -10.30
N ASN A 10 -3.47 14.16 -9.99
CA ASN A 10 -4.92 14.38 -9.95
C ASN A 10 -5.34 15.48 -8.97
N VAL A 11 -4.64 15.58 -7.84
CA VAL A 11 -4.87 16.61 -6.83
C VAL A 11 -4.49 17.99 -7.36
N ILE A 12 -3.31 18.10 -7.97
CA ILE A 12 -2.82 19.37 -8.50
C ILE A 12 -3.71 19.82 -9.66
N GLU A 13 -4.07 18.91 -10.56
CA GLU A 13 -4.99 19.20 -11.68
C GLU A 13 -6.33 19.74 -11.17
N ARG A 14 -6.91 19.09 -10.16
CA ARG A 14 -8.16 19.53 -9.55
C ARG A 14 -8.02 20.87 -8.83
N ALA A 15 -6.90 21.10 -8.14
CA ALA A 15 -6.63 22.37 -7.47
C ALA A 15 -6.47 23.53 -8.45
N VAL A 16 -5.81 23.30 -9.60
CA VAL A 16 -5.70 24.27 -10.69
C VAL A 16 -7.08 24.58 -11.30
N LEU A 17 -7.91 23.55 -11.52
CA LEU A 17 -9.27 23.74 -12.07
C LEU A 17 -10.20 24.51 -11.12
N LEU A 18 -10.04 24.35 -9.81
CA LEU A 18 -10.86 25.02 -8.79
C LEU A 18 -10.32 26.41 -8.45
N SER A 19 -9.02 26.64 -8.61
CA SER A 19 -8.40 27.93 -8.33
C SER A 19 -8.90 29.00 -9.30
N LYS A 20 -9.43 30.09 -8.74
CA LYS A 20 -9.86 31.27 -9.49
C LYS A 20 -8.80 32.39 -9.48
N ASP A 21 -7.75 32.20 -8.68
CA ASP A 21 -6.70 33.17 -8.43
C ASP A 21 -5.34 32.69 -8.97
N LYS A 22 -4.40 33.63 -9.06
CA LYS A 22 -3.02 33.38 -9.54
C LYS A 22 -2.23 32.39 -8.67
N TYR A 23 -2.68 32.14 -7.45
CA TYR A 23 -2.06 31.23 -6.49
C TYR A 23 -3.11 30.26 -5.94
N ILE A 24 -2.75 28.98 -5.89
CA ILE A 24 -3.59 27.94 -5.28
C ILE A 24 -3.52 28.09 -3.76
N GLY A 25 -4.67 28.38 -3.15
CA GLY A 25 -4.82 28.48 -1.70
C GLY A 25 -5.30 27.17 -1.08
N PRO A 26 -5.27 27.05 0.27
CA PRO A 26 -5.81 25.89 0.97
C PRO A 26 -7.29 25.64 0.66
N ALA A 27 -8.05 26.67 0.29
CA ALA A 27 -9.46 26.58 -0.08
C ALA A 27 -9.70 25.84 -1.41
N ASP A 28 -8.72 25.85 -2.31
CA ASP A 28 -8.82 25.24 -3.65
C ASP A 28 -8.45 23.76 -3.66
N LEU A 29 -7.88 23.27 -2.54
CA LEU A 29 -7.53 21.86 -2.39
C LEU A 29 -8.79 21.00 -2.12
N PRO A 30 -8.82 19.74 -2.61
CA PRO A 30 -9.90 18.81 -2.30
C PRO A 30 -10.04 18.58 -0.79
N ASP A 31 -11.27 18.37 -0.32
CA ASP A 31 -11.56 18.11 1.10
C ASP A 31 -10.82 16.89 1.65
N SER A 32 -10.49 15.93 0.78
CA SER A 32 -9.65 14.77 1.11
C SER A 32 -8.25 15.15 1.63
N ILE A 33 -7.69 16.29 1.22
CA ILE A 33 -6.41 16.81 1.77
C ILE A 33 -6.65 17.67 3.00
N LYS A 34 -7.70 18.49 2.96
CA LYS A 34 -8.05 19.38 4.08
C LYS A 34 -8.35 18.58 5.35
N GLN A 35 -8.99 17.42 5.23
CA GLN A 35 -9.31 16.53 6.34
C GLN A 35 -8.12 15.69 6.83
N ASP A 36 -7.08 15.49 6.00
CA ASP A 36 -5.92 14.68 6.38
C ASP A 36 -4.99 15.41 7.38
N GLN A 37 -5.12 16.74 7.53
CA GLN A 37 -4.36 17.49 8.53
C GLN A 37 -4.81 17.25 9.97
N SER A 38 -6.07 16.88 10.21
CA SER A 38 -6.58 16.56 11.55
C SER A 38 -6.42 15.08 11.93
N GLN A 39 -6.02 14.21 10.99
CA GLN A 39 -5.76 12.78 11.24
C GLN A 39 -4.30 12.33 11.04
N GLN A 40 -3.41 13.23 10.60
CA GLN A 40 -1.97 12.99 10.58
C GLN A 40 -1.22 13.67 11.73
N GLN A 41 -1.81 13.69 12.93
CA GLN A 41 -0.93 13.41 14.06
C GLN A 41 -0.48 11.97 13.84
N LYS A 42 0.77 11.78 13.38
CA LYS A 42 1.48 10.52 13.59
C LYS A 42 1.56 10.33 15.10
N THR A 43 0.46 9.94 15.73
CA THR A 43 0.50 9.22 16.98
C THR A 43 1.38 8.05 16.62
N TYR A 44 2.62 8.08 17.09
CA TYR A 44 3.42 6.88 17.22
C TYR A 44 2.61 6.01 18.18
N LYS A 45 1.57 5.33 17.67
CA LYS A 45 1.01 4.18 18.35
C LYS A 45 2.25 3.34 18.63
N LEU A 46 2.42 2.97 19.90
CA LEU A 46 3.40 1.99 20.32
C LEU A 46 3.01 0.65 19.67
N LEU A 47 3.15 0.59 18.36
CA LEU A 47 3.05 -0.60 17.56
C LEU A 47 4.31 -1.36 17.89
N SER A 48 4.14 -2.62 18.25
CA SER A 48 5.27 -3.52 18.34
C SER A 48 6.01 -3.50 16.99
N LEU A 49 7.33 -3.69 17.01
CA LEU A 49 8.14 -3.77 15.79
C LEU A 49 7.53 -4.76 14.77
N LYS A 50 6.89 -5.81 15.28
CA LYS A 50 6.18 -6.82 14.49
C LYS A 50 4.99 -6.23 13.72
N GLU A 51 4.19 -5.37 14.33
CA GLU A 51 3.05 -4.73 13.67
C GLU A 51 3.51 -3.67 12.68
N ALA A 52 4.56 -2.90 13.01
CA ALA A 52 5.13 -1.91 12.12
C ALA A 52 5.71 -2.55 10.83
N LEU A 53 6.28 -3.76 10.95
CA LEU A 53 6.83 -4.50 9.81
C LEU A 53 5.78 -5.36 9.07
N ALA A 54 4.58 -5.53 9.61
CA ALA A 54 3.57 -6.44 9.05
C ALA A 54 3.11 -6.01 7.65
N GLU A 55 2.79 -4.72 7.45
CA GLU A 55 2.37 -4.18 6.15
C GLU A 55 3.48 -4.20 5.08
N PRO A 56 4.70 -3.68 5.34
CA PRO A 56 5.76 -3.75 4.35
C PRO A 56 6.15 -5.20 4.03
N GLU A 57 6.15 -6.10 5.02
CA GLU A 57 6.38 -7.53 4.79
C GLU A 57 5.29 -8.16 3.91
N ARG A 58 4.01 -7.89 4.19
CA ARG A 58 2.88 -8.35 3.36
C ARG A 58 3.03 -7.89 1.92
N ASN A 59 3.34 -6.61 1.72
CA ASN A 59 3.49 -6.02 0.38
C ASN A 59 4.63 -6.66 -0.40
N LEU A 60 5.76 -6.90 0.26
CA LEU A 60 6.93 -7.52 -0.36
C LEU A 60 6.63 -8.97 -0.80
N ILE A 61 5.94 -9.74 0.04
CA ILE A 61 5.52 -11.11 -0.31
C ILE A 61 4.54 -11.12 -1.47
N ARG A 62 3.57 -10.20 -1.48
CA ARG A 62 2.57 -10.08 -2.55
C ARG A 62 3.23 -9.72 -3.89
N GLN A 63 4.11 -8.72 -3.93
CA GLN A 63 4.84 -8.37 -5.14
C GLN A 63 5.68 -9.54 -5.67
N ALA A 64 6.34 -10.27 -4.78
CA ALA A 64 7.10 -11.45 -5.16
C ALA A 64 6.22 -12.62 -5.63
N LEU A 65 5.00 -12.75 -5.12
CA LEU A 65 4.01 -13.70 -5.64
C LEU A 65 3.56 -13.28 -7.05
N GLU A 66 3.16 -12.03 -7.24
CA GLU A 66 2.71 -11.49 -8.53
C GLU A 66 3.80 -11.61 -9.62
N ALA A 67 5.05 -11.23 -9.29
CA ALA A 67 6.17 -11.30 -10.22
C ALA A 67 6.53 -12.75 -10.63
N ASN A 68 6.20 -13.74 -9.79
CA ASN A 68 6.42 -15.15 -10.07
C ASN A 68 5.12 -15.87 -10.48
N HIS A 69 4.08 -15.13 -10.90
CA HIS A 69 2.79 -15.70 -11.30
C HIS A 69 2.18 -16.64 -10.25
N TRP A 70 2.27 -16.26 -8.98
CA TRP A 70 1.82 -17.04 -7.82
C TRP A 70 2.50 -18.39 -7.64
N ASN A 71 3.63 -18.62 -8.30
CA ASN A 71 4.45 -19.81 -8.10
C ASN A 71 5.18 -19.76 -6.75
N ARG A 72 4.57 -20.41 -5.77
CA ARG A 72 5.06 -20.51 -4.38
C ARG A 72 6.50 -21.03 -4.25
N GLN A 73 6.98 -21.88 -5.16
CA GLN A 73 8.37 -22.37 -5.11
C GLN A 73 9.35 -21.30 -5.55
N GLU A 74 9.08 -20.65 -6.68
CA GLU A 74 9.95 -19.60 -7.21
C GLU A 74 9.91 -18.35 -6.32
N THR A 75 8.73 -17.98 -5.79
CA THR A 75 8.63 -16.90 -4.80
C THR A 75 9.45 -17.17 -3.53
N ALA A 76 9.43 -18.40 -3.00
CA ALA A 76 10.22 -18.74 -1.81
C ALA A 76 11.72 -18.61 -2.08
N LYS A 77 12.18 -19.06 -3.27
CA LYS A 77 13.57 -18.90 -3.70
C LYS A 77 13.95 -17.42 -3.89
N ALA A 78 13.10 -16.64 -4.56
CA ALA A 78 13.32 -15.22 -4.82
C ALA A 78 13.42 -14.41 -3.52
N LEU A 79 12.59 -14.75 -2.52
CA LEU A 79 12.61 -14.15 -1.19
C LEU A 79 13.68 -14.74 -0.27
N GLN A 80 14.43 -15.76 -0.73
CA GLN A 80 15.43 -16.48 0.05
C GLN A 80 14.91 -17.03 1.40
N ILE A 81 13.66 -17.47 1.42
CA ILE A 81 13.02 -18.06 2.60
C ILE A 81 12.59 -19.50 2.35
N ASN A 82 12.46 -20.27 3.41
CA ASN A 82 11.91 -21.62 3.31
C ASN A 82 10.42 -21.55 2.89
N ARG A 83 9.98 -22.50 2.05
CA ARG A 83 8.59 -22.65 1.60
C ARG A 83 7.61 -22.73 2.77
N THR A 84 8.01 -23.37 3.87
CA THR A 84 7.18 -23.45 5.10
C THR A 84 6.99 -22.08 5.77
N THR A 85 8.03 -21.24 5.75
CA THR A 85 7.96 -19.85 6.24
C THR A 85 7.07 -19.00 5.35
N LEU A 86 7.23 -19.11 4.02
CA LEU A 86 6.37 -18.42 3.05
C LEU A 86 4.91 -18.82 3.27
N PHE A 87 4.61 -20.11 3.41
CA PHE A 87 3.26 -20.62 3.65
C PHE A 87 2.64 -20.03 4.92
N LYS A 88 3.39 -19.99 6.03
CA LYS A 88 2.95 -19.39 7.28
C LYS A 88 2.65 -17.90 7.12
N LYS A 89 3.51 -17.16 6.43
CA LYS A 89 3.32 -15.72 6.17
C LYS A 89 2.12 -15.46 5.25
N MET A 90 1.96 -16.23 4.18
CA MET A 90 0.78 -16.14 3.30
C MET A 90 -0.53 -16.38 4.06
N LYS A 91 -0.55 -17.35 4.99
CA LYS A 91 -1.71 -17.61 5.85
C LYS A 91 -1.95 -16.47 6.84
N HIS A 92 -0.88 -15.94 7.45
CA HIS A 92 -0.96 -14.85 8.41
C HIS A 92 -1.48 -13.55 7.78
N TYR A 93 -1.09 -13.26 6.53
CA TYR A 93 -1.46 -12.04 5.81
C TYR A 93 -2.68 -12.20 4.88
N GLY A 94 -3.36 -13.35 4.90
CA GLY A 94 -4.58 -13.56 4.11
C GLY A 94 -4.37 -13.64 2.59
N LEU A 95 -3.14 -13.85 2.12
CA LEU A 95 -2.80 -13.84 0.69
C LEU A 95 -3.41 -15.00 -0.11
N TYR A 96 -3.97 -16.02 0.56
CA TYR A 96 -4.69 -17.12 -0.08
C TYR A 96 -6.02 -16.67 -0.69
N ALA A 97 -6.78 -15.85 0.02
CA ALA A 97 -8.06 -15.34 -0.48
C ALA A 97 -7.84 -14.46 -1.72
N GLU A 98 -6.73 -13.74 -1.75
CA GLU A 98 -6.32 -12.88 -2.88
C GLU A 98 -5.92 -13.72 -4.11
N ALA A 99 -5.22 -14.84 -3.91
CA ALA A 99 -4.91 -15.81 -4.98
C ALA A 99 -6.17 -16.47 -5.56
N GLU A 100 -7.10 -16.85 -4.70
CA GLU A 100 -8.34 -17.54 -5.05
C GLU A 100 -9.32 -16.61 -5.78
N GLN A 101 -9.41 -15.34 -5.35
CA GLN A 101 -10.17 -14.28 -6.06
C GLN A 101 -9.62 -13.99 -7.46
N LEU A 102 -8.32 -14.14 -7.66
CA LEU A 102 -7.67 -13.95 -8.97
C LEU A 102 -7.70 -15.21 -9.85
N GLY A 103 -8.23 -16.34 -9.35
CA GLY A 103 -8.31 -17.60 -10.10
C GLY A 103 -6.96 -18.26 -10.35
N LEU A 104 -5.97 -18.02 -9.48
CA LEU A 104 -4.58 -18.45 -9.63
C LEU A 104 -4.22 -19.62 -8.68
N SER A 105 -5.23 -20.28 -8.10
CA SER A 105 -5.07 -21.41 -7.18
C SER A 105 -4.69 -22.73 -7.87
#